data_AF-A0A6G3CY02-F1
#
_entry.id   AF-A0A6G3CY02-F1
#
_cell.length_a   1.000
_cell.length_b   1.000
_cell.length_c   1.000
_cell.angle_alpha   90.00
_cell.angle_beta   90.00
_cell.angle_gamma   90.00
#
_symmetry.space_group_name_H-M   'P 1'
#
loop_
_entity.id
_entity.type
_entity.pdbx_description
1 polymer ?
#
loop_
_entity_poly.entity_id
_entity_poly.type
_entity_poly.pdbx_seq_one_letter_code
_entity_poly.pdbx_strand_id
1 'polypeptide(L)'
;HHDKAETAIFERVLKEYSGKEASENQSSVPVSMRASVGSMMGDYASDVHQILGKKMDGPTDFNNLEVERGDLVRIMRGAAEDPKAFAVMHQSQTVVIAEGLNDYPASSYRKEDEELRAWIKQSASVLGHLDGVRGDVIYDLGQAEKDTNGWNKMINYHAIGAPFTAIPVVGDAIQRSVDVGTAAYMNDLNAKVDADTRRNMVDHFENGEQQMDAMMRRTAMDKGLDEEELDASPGEYEDHLQAAAESWYQYGIEDAQKKMGQP
;
A
#
# COMPACT_ATOMS: atom_id res chain seq x y z
N HIS A 1 8.67 17.33 -0.15
CA HIS A 1 8.28 18.37 0.82
C HIS A 1 7.44 19.40 0.11
N HIS A 2 6.24 19.62 0.63
CA HIS A 2 5.25 20.59 0.18
C HIS A 2 5.30 21.81 1.09
N ASP A 3 4.83 22.96 0.60
CA ASP A 3 4.75 24.17 1.40
C ASP A 3 3.53 24.15 2.35
N LYS A 4 3.43 25.16 3.23
CA LYS A 4 2.35 25.26 4.20
C LYS A 4 0.97 25.42 3.57
N ALA A 5 0.88 26.08 2.42
CA ALA A 5 -0.38 26.31 1.74
C ALA A 5 -0.86 25.01 1.06
N GLU A 6 0.04 24.31 0.38
CA GLU A 6 -0.20 22.99 -0.21
C GLU A 6 -0.66 21.99 0.86
N THR A 7 0.07 21.92 1.98
CA THR A 7 -0.26 21.06 3.14
C THR A 7 -1.65 21.38 3.69
N ALA A 8 -1.97 22.66 3.90
CA ALA A 8 -3.28 23.08 4.40
C ALA A 8 -4.43 22.77 3.42
N ILE A 9 -4.17 22.78 2.11
CA ILE A 9 -5.14 22.37 1.09
C ILE A 9 -5.36 20.86 1.18
N PHE A 10 -4.29 20.07 1.28
CA PHE A 10 -4.38 18.63 1.44
C PHE A 10 -5.23 18.26 2.67
N GLU A 11 -4.89 18.79 3.86
CA GLU A 11 -5.68 18.54 5.07
C GLU A 11 -7.15 18.93 4.94
N ARG A 12 -7.43 20.05 4.26
CA ARG A 12 -8.81 20.52 4.07
C ARG A 12 -9.58 19.57 3.17
N VAL A 13 -8.98 19.11 2.08
CA VAL A 13 -9.58 18.10 1.18
C VAL A 13 -9.87 16.83 1.96
N LEU A 14 -8.96 16.40 2.84
CA LEU A 14 -9.20 15.23 3.66
C LEU A 14 -10.41 15.44 4.59
N LYS A 15 -10.40 16.53 5.36
CA LYS A 15 -11.47 16.85 6.32
C LYS A 15 -12.84 16.98 5.65
N GLU A 16 -12.90 17.49 4.42
CA GLU A 16 -14.16 17.62 3.66
C GLU A 16 -14.78 16.25 3.32
N TYR A 17 -13.94 15.24 3.03
CA TYR A 17 -14.39 13.91 2.61
C TYR A 17 -14.29 12.83 3.71
N SER A 18 -13.80 13.17 4.92
CA SER A 18 -13.73 12.26 6.08
C SER A 18 -14.67 12.60 7.24
N GLY A 19 -15.48 13.64 7.12
CA GLY A 19 -16.40 14.10 8.19
C GLY A 19 -17.40 13.03 8.65
N LYS A 20 -18.20 13.32 9.70
CA LYS A 20 -19.15 12.35 10.30
C LYS A 20 -20.11 11.67 9.32
N GLU A 21 -20.45 12.32 8.21
CA GLU A 21 -21.29 11.73 7.16
C GLU A 21 -20.53 10.70 6.31
N ALA A 22 -19.20 10.77 6.22
CA ALA A 22 -18.36 9.82 5.49
C ALA A 22 -18.27 8.44 6.17
N SER A 23 -18.43 8.36 7.50
CA SER A 23 -18.57 7.06 8.18
C SER A 23 -19.90 6.37 7.88
N GLU A 24 -20.91 7.13 7.43
CA GLU A 24 -22.22 6.61 7.04
C GLU A 24 -22.36 6.48 5.51
N ASN A 25 -21.43 7.07 4.75
CA ASN A 25 -21.39 7.08 3.29
C ASN A 25 -20.01 6.66 2.78
N GLN A 26 -19.87 5.38 2.43
CA GLN A 26 -18.64 4.76 1.91
C GLN A 26 -18.17 5.34 0.55
N SER A 27 -19.03 6.11 -0.13
CA SER A 27 -18.70 6.85 -1.37
C SER A 27 -18.48 8.35 -1.10
N SER A 28 -17.73 8.69 -0.04
CA SER A 28 -17.55 10.08 0.40
C SER A 28 -16.84 10.98 -0.61
N VAL A 29 -16.05 10.41 -1.53
CA VAL A 29 -15.38 11.14 -2.62
C VAL A 29 -16.22 11.09 -3.90
N PRO A 30 -16.70 12.24 -4.42
CA PRO A 30 -17.45 12.30 -5.66
C PRO A 30 -16.67 11.73 -6.85
N VAL A 31 -17.35 11.07 -7.79
CA VAL A 31 -16.73 10.42 -8.97
C VAL A 31 -15.75 11.34 -9.70
N SER A 32 -16.10 12.62 -9.89
CA SER A 32 -15.25 13.61 -10.58
C SER A 32 -13.96 13.97 -9.83
N MET A 33 -13.87 13.63 -8.54
CA MET A 33 -12.74 13.97 -7.67
C MET A 33 -11.81 12.78 -7.38
N ARG A 34 -12.23 11.54 -7.65
CA ARG A 34 -11.49 10.33 -7.26
C ARG A 34 -10.07 10.29 -7.82
N ALA A 35 -9.89 10.57 -9.11
CA ALA A 35 -8.58 10.63 -9.74
C ALA A 35 -7.68 11.72 -9.13
N SER A 36 -8.24 12.89 -8.84
CA SER A 36 -7.50 14.00 -8.21
C SER A 36 -7.10 13.66 -6.78
N VAL A 37 -8.00 13.06 -5.99
CA VAL A 37 -7.69 12.60 -4.63
C VAL A 37 -6.61 11.52 -4.66
N GLY A 38 -6.71 10.52 -5.55
CA GLY A 38 -5.67 9.50 -5.71
C GLY A 38 -4.30 10.09 -6.09
N SER A 39 -4.28 11.12 -6.95
CA SER A 39 -3.06 11.84 -7.30
C SER A 39 -2.48 12.61 -6.12
N MET A 40 -3.31 13.33 -5.36
CA MET A 40 -2.89 14.01 -4.15
C MET A 40 -2.30 13.04 -3.11
N MET A 41 -2.91 11.87 -2.91
CA MET A 41 -2.34 10.85 -2.01
C MET A 41 -0.97 10.36 -2.50
N GLY A 42 -0.76 10.27 -3.82
CA GLY A 42 0.54 9.97 -4.41
C GLY A 42 1.57 11.08 -4.20
N ASP A 43 1.17 12.35 -4.31
CA ASP A 43 2.06 13.49 -4.06
C ASP A 43 2.49 13.58 -2.58
N TYR A 44 1.66 13.10 -1.66
CA TYR A 44 1.92 13.04 -0.21
C TYR A 44 2.30 11.62 0.26
N ALA A 45 2.86 10.80 -0.63
CA ALA A 45 3.05 9.37 -0.37
C ALA A 45 3.83 9.06 0.91
N SER A 46 4.86 9.83 1.26
CA SER A 46 5.65 9.61 2.49
C SER A 46 4.85 9.91 3.77
N ASP A 47 3.99 10.93 3.76
CA ASP A 47 3.10 11.20 4.88
C ASP A 47 2.00 10.14 5.00
N VAL A 48 1.43 9.74 3.86
CA VAL A 48 0.45 8.64 3.80
C VAL A 48 1.06 7.36 4.35
N HIS A 49 2.28 7.03 3.94
CA HIS A 49 3.03 5.87 4.46
C HIS A 49 3.17 5.95 5.98
N GLN A 50 3.59 7.12 6.50
CA GLN A 50 3.76 7.33 7.92
C GLN A 50 2.45 7.20 8.71
N ILE A 51 1.35 7.80 8.23
CA ILE A 51 0.05 7.78 8.91
C ILE A 51 -0.52 6.35 8.96
N LEU A 52 -0.40 5.59 7.87
CA LEU A 52 -0.88 4.22 7.79
C LEU A 52 0.03 3.25 8.57
N GLY A 53 1.34 3.38 8.41
CA GLY A 53 2.33 2.44 8.95
C GLY A 53 2.68 2.65 10.42
N LYS A 54 2.53 3.86 10.98
CA LYS A 54 2.87 4.18 12.38
C LYS A 54 1.66 4.63 13.17
N LYS A 55 1.59 4.27 14.45
CA LYS A 55 0.69 4.92 15.40
C LYS A 55 1.29 6.28 15.76
N MET A 56 0.70 7.34 15.23
CA MET A 56 1.17 8.70 15.39
C MET A 56 0.48 9.35 16.61
N ASP A 57 1.26 9.99 17.48
CA ASP A 57 0.78 10.84 18.58
C ASP A 57 0.99 12.35 18.28
N GLY A 58 1.23 12.68 17.01
CA GLY A 58 1.58 14.02 16.55
C GLY A 58 1.63 14.11 15.01
N PRO A 59 2.09 15.25 14.48
CA PRO A 59 2.11 15.47 13.04
C PRO A 59 3.15 14.59 12.33
N THR A 60 3.01 14.42 11.02
CA THR A 60 4.00 13.69 10.20
C THR A 60 5.34 14.43 10.10
N ASP A 61 6.42 13.69 9.88
CA ASP A 61 7.77 14.26 9.84
C ASP A 61 8.04 15.04 8.54
N PHE A 62 7.31 14.72 7.46
CA PHE A 62 7.57 15.28 6.13
C PHE A 62 6.88 16.63 5.94
N ASN A 63 5.57 16.70 6.18
CA ASN A 63 4.78 17.90 5.93
C ASN A 63 4.01 18.41 7.15
N ASN A 64 4.27 17.86 8.34
CA ASN A 64 3.58 18.22 9.59
C ASN A 64 2.05 18.05 9.52
N LEU A 65 1.58 16.99 8.86
CA LEU A 65 0.14 16.72 8.71
C LEU A 65 -0.46 16.18 10.00
N GLU A 66 -1.57 16.78 10.43
CA GLU A 66 -2.38 16.33 11.57
C GLU A 66 -3.65 15.63 11.06
N VAL A 67 -3.46 14.42 10.53
CA VAL A 67 -4.52 13.62 9.92
C VAL A 67 -4.72 12.32 10.70
N GLU A 68 -5.95 12.08 11.12
CA GLU A 68 -6.34 10.81 11.73
C GLU A 68 -6.28 9.67 10.72
N ARG A 69 -5.65 8.54 11.08
CA ARG A 69 -5.53 7.39 10.17
C ARG A 69 -6.89 6.91 9.64
N GLY A 70 -7.91 6.89 10.50
CA GLY A 70 -9.25 6.47 10.07
C GLY A 70 -9.87 7.38 9.03
N ASP A 71 -9.59 8.68 9.09
CA ASP A 71 -10.05 9.65 8.10
C ASP A 71 -9.36 9.38 6.75
N LEU A 72 -8.04 9.20 6.79
CA LEU A 72 -7.24 8.87 5.61
C LEU A 72 -7.74 7.60 4.91
N VAL A 73 -7.94 6.52 5.66
CA VAL A 73 -8.42 5.24 5.13
C VAL A 73 -9.78 5.38 4.46
N ARG A 74 -10.75 6.10 5.07
CA ARG A 74 -12.08 6.31 4.48
C ARG A 74 -12.02 7.08 3.16
N ILE A 75 -11.15 8.09 3.06
CA ILE A 75 -10.99 8.86 1.83
C ILE A 75 -10.31 8.03 0.74
N MET A 76 -9.26 7.28 1.09
CA MET A 76 -8.62 6.33 0.19
C MET A 76 -9.65 5.36 -0.35
N ARG A 77 -10.56 4.86 0.50
CA ARG A 77 -11.66 4.01 0.09
C ARG A 77 -12.65 4.67 -0.87
N GLY A 78 -13.08 5.90 -0.60
CA GLY A 78 -13.94 6.64 -1.53
C GLY A 78 -13.28 6.90 -2.89
N ALA A 79 -11.97 7.14 -2.91
CA ALA A 79 -11.19 7.33 -4.13
C ALA A 79 -10.98 6.02 -4.91
N ALA A 80 -10.77 4.89 -4.20
CA ALA A 80 -10.44 3.59 -4.76
C ALA A 80 -11.57 2.93 -5.59
N GLU A 81 -12.80 3.45 -5.53
CA GLU A 81 -13.85 3.09 -6.49
C GLU A 81 -13.47 3.44 -7.95
N ASP A 82 -12.54 4.39 -8.16
CA ASP A 82 -11.81 4.50 -9.43
C ASP A 82 -10.53 3.64 -9.37
N PRO A 83 -10.44 2.54 -10.15
CA PRO A 83 -9.26 1.69 -10.18
C PRO A 83 -7.97 2.49 -10.46
N LYS A 84 -8.03 3.52 -11.31
CA LYS A 84 -6.83 4.31 -11.63
C LYS A 84 -6.35 5.09 -10.42
N ALA A 85 -7.26 5.65 -9.63
CA ALA A 85 -6.93 6.34 -8.39
C ALA A 85 -6.28 5.38 -7.38
N PHE A 86 -6.84 4.17 -7.23
CA PHE A 86 -6.24 3.14 -6.38
C PHE A 86 -4.82 2.79 -6.83
N ALA A 87 -4.60 2.57 -8.13
CA ALA A 87 -3.28 2.24 -8.63
C ALA A 87 -2.24 3.34 -8.40
N VAL A 88 -2.64 4.63 -8.50
CA VAL A 88 -1.76 5.76 -8.15
C VAL A 88 -1.32 5.65 -6.69
N MET A 89 -2.30 5.49 -5.79
CA MET A 89 -2.05 5.39 -4.35
C MET A 89 -1.13 4.21 -4.06
N HIS A 90 -1.48 3.02 -4.57
CA HIS A 90 -0.70 1.81 -4.39
C HIS A 90 0.73 1.94 -4.91
N GLN A 91 0.91 2.35 -6.17
CA GLN A 91 2.23 2.48 -6.79
C GLN A 91 3.10 3.51 -6.06
N SER A 92 2.51 4.62 -5.59
CA SER A 92 3.24 5.62 -4.81
C SER A 92 3.79 5.04 -3.50
N GLN A 93 3.02 4.19 -2.82
CA GLN A 93 3.47 3.50 -1.62
C GLN A 93 4.54 2.45 -1.94
N THR A 94 4.40 1.69 -3.04
CA THR A 94 5.44 0.77 -3.52
C THR A 94 6.79 1.49 -3.68
N VAL A 95 6.79 2.71 -4.21
CA VAL A 95 8.02 3.48 -4.39
C VAL A 95 8.60 3.94 -3.06
N VAL A 96 7.77 4.50 -2.15
CA VAL A 96 8.24 4.89 -0.80
C VAL A 96 8.88 3.70 -0.09
N ILE A 97 8.23 2.53 -0.14
CA ILE A 97 8.74 1.29 0.47
C ILE A 97 10.10 0.91 -0.13
N ALA A 98 10.23 0.94 -1.45
CA ALA A 98 11.48 0.60 -2.14
C ALA A 98 12.61 1.58 -1.81
N GLU A 99 12.31 2.89 -1.72
CA GLU A 99 13.27 3.92 -1.31
C GLU A 99 13.80 3.63 0.10
N GLY A 100 12.90 3.40 1.07
CA GLY A 100 13.33 3.12 2.44
C GLY A 100 14.04 1.78 2.59
N LEU A 101 13.65 0.71 1.87
CA LEU A 101 14.40 -0.55 1.86
C LEU A 101 15.83 -0.34 1.31
N ASN A 102 15.99 0.55 0.32
CA ASN A 102 17.28 0.81 -0.28
C ASN A 102 18.26 1.55 0.65
N ASP A 103 17.79 2.21 1.72
CA ASP A 103 18.64 2.92 2.67
C ASP A 103 19.43 1.99 3.61
N TYR A 104 19.00 0.73 3.76
CA TYR A 104 19.64 -0.22 4.67
C TYR A 104 20.80 -0.98 4.01
N PRO A 105 21.94 -1.19 4.69
CA PRO A 105 23.05 -1.95 4.14
C PRO A 105 22.76 -3.45 4.09
N ALA A 106 23.56 -4.18 3.30
CA ALA A 106 23.47 -5.63 3.18
C ALA A 106 23.57 -6.38 4.54
N SER A 107 24.23 -5.78 5.54
CA SER A 107 24.34 -6.36 6.88
C SER A 107 23.02 -6.40 7.64
N SER A 108 22.10 -5.47 7.37
CA SER A 108 20.80 -5.39 8.03
C SER A 108 19.87 -6.56 7.66
N TYR A 109 20.11 -7.19 6.51
CA TYR A 109 19.39 -8.39 6.08
C TYR A 109 20.03 -9.70 6.60
N ARG A 110 21.27 -9.62 7.09
CA ARG A 110 22.00 -10.79 7.63
C ARG A 110 21.90 -10.90 9.16
N LYS A 111 21.59 -9.79 9.84
CA LYS A 111 21.60 -9.66 11.29
C LYS A 111 20.53 -8.65 11.70
N GLU A 112 20.01 -8.83 12.91
CA GLU A 112 19.04 -7.93 13.50
C GLU A 112 19.42 -6.45 13.35
N ASP A 113 18.51 -5.71 12.73
CA ASP A 113 18.54 -4.26 12.58
C ASP A 113 17.15 -3.73 12.95
N GLU A 114 17.07 -3.01 14.06
CA GLU A 114 15.79 -2.53 14.60
C GLU A 114 15.10 -1.53 13.67
N GLU A 115 15.87 -0.71 12.94
CA GLU A 115 15.33 0.31 12.05
C GLU A 115 14.76 -0.34 10.79
N LEU A 116 15.49 -1.30 10.18
CA LEU A 116 14.97 -2.08 9.06
C LEU A 116 13.71 -2.85 9.44
N ARG A 117 13.71 -3.52 10.61
CA ARG A 117 12.53 -4.22 11.13
C ARG A 117 11.35 -3.28 11.32
N ALA A 118 11.58 -2.08 11.87
CA ALA A 118 10.53 -1.09 12.02
C ALA A 118 9.98 -0.62 10.67
N TRP A 119 10.85 -0.38 9.69
CA TRP A 119 10.46 -0.01 8.33
C TRP A 119 9.62 -1.08 7.64
N ILE A 120 10.01 -2.36 7.77
CA ILE A 120 9.28 -3.50 7.21
C ILE A 120 7.89 -3.60 7.82
N LYS A 121 7.78 -3.51 9.15
CA LYS A 121 6.49 -3.54 9.86
C LYS A 121 5.55 -2.43 9.37
N GLN A 122 6.07 -1.21 9.24
CA GLN A 122 5.29 -0.06 8.76
C GLN A 122 4.84 -0.28 7.32
N SER A 123 5.76 -0.68 6.44
CA SER A 123 5.51 -0.91 5.01
C SER A 123 4.51 -2.04 4.76
N ALA A 124 4.65 -3.14 5.50
CA ALA A 124 3.70 -4.24 5.44
C ALA A 124 2.30 -3.80 5.89
N SER A 125 2.21 -3.02 6.98
CA SER A 125 0.93 -2.46 7.43
C SER A 125 0.31 -1.52 6.40
N VAL A 126 1.10 -0.69 5.70
CA VAL A 126 0.62 0.16 4.61
C VAL A 126 0.00 -0.66 3.48
N LEU A 127 0.68 -1.71 3.03
CA LEU A 127 0.14 -2.62 2.00
C LEU A 127 -1.12 -3.34 2.47
N GLY A 128 -1.18 -3.72 3.76
CA GLY A 128 -2.37 -4.30 4.36
C GLY A 128 -3.56 -3.33 4.37
N HIS A 129 -3.33 -2.05 4.65
CA HIS A 129 -4.38 -1.03 4.56
C HIS A 129 -4.90 -0.85 3.13
N LEU A 130 -4.00 -0.87 2.14
CA LEU A 130 -4.37 -0.78 0.72
C LEU A 130 -5.21 -1.98 0.28
N ASP A 131 -4.82 -3.20 0.66
CA ASP A 131 -5.59 -4.40 0.35
C ASP A 131 -6.93 -4.46 1.10
N GLY A 132 -6.97 -3.98 2.35
CA GLY A 132 -8.23 -3.81 3.10
C GLY A 132 -9.19 -2.84 2.39
N VAL A 133 -8.68 -1.68 1.94
CA VAL A 133 -9.45 -0.72 1.13
C VAL A 133 -9.97 -1.36 -0.15
N ARG A 134 -9.10 -2.06 -0.90
CA ARG A 134 -9.48 -2.76 -2.12
C ARG A 134 -10.57 -3.80 -1.87
N GLY A 135 -10.44 -4.58 -0.79
CA GLY A 135 -11.42 -5.58 -0.38
C GLY A 135 -12.81 -4.98 -0.16
N ASP A 136 -12.88 -3.85 0.56
CA ASP A 136 -14.12 -3.13 0.80
C ASP A 136 -14.72 -2.55 -0.51
N VAL A 137 -13.90 -2.01 -1.44
CA VAL A 137 -14.39 -1.57 -2.77
C VAL A 137 -15.00 -2.72 -3.54
N ILE A 138 -14.29 -3.85 -3.60
CA ILE A 138 -14.74 -5.04 -4.33
C ILE A 138 -16.05 -5.58 -3.73
N TYR A 139 -16.16 -5.58 -2.41
CA TYR A 139 -17.36 -6.00 -1.71
C TYR A 139 -18.58 -5.12 -2.09
N ASP A 140 -18.40 -3.80 -2.09
CA ASP A 140 -19.46 -2.82 -2.40
C ASP A 140 -19.87 -2.79 -3.88
N LEU A 141 -18.93 -2.99 -4.80
CA LEU A 141 -19.24 -3.10 -6.24
C LEU A 141 -20.15 -4.30 -6.55
N GLY A 142 -20.25 -5.27 -5.63
CA GLY A 142 -21.26 -6.30 -5.60
C GLY A 142 -20.78 -7.68 -6.07
N GLN A 143 -21.49 -8.70 -5.60
CA GLN A 143 -21.30 -10.15 -5.82
C GLN A 143 -21.27 -10.63 -7.29
N ALA A 144 -21.35 -9.73 -8.27
CA ALA A 144 -21.19 -10.08 -9.67
C ALA A 144 -19.69 -10.11 -10.00
N GLU A 145 -19.14 -11.32 -10.06
CA GLU A 145 -17.76 -11.65 -10.46
C GLU A 145 -17.22 -10.83 -11.67
N LYS A 146 -18.10 -10.41 -12.58
CA LYS A 146 -17.77 -9.54 -13.72
C LYS A 146 -17.30 -8.14 -13.33
N ASP A 147 -17.82 -7.56 -12.25
CA ASP A 147 -17.49 -6.21 -11.80
C ASP A 147 -16.15 -6.23 -11.04
N THR A 148 -15.88 -7.27 -10.24
CA THR A 148 -14.57 -7.50 -9.63
C THR A 148 -13.48 -7.80 -10.66
N ASN A 149 -13.75 -8.72 -11.59
CA ASN A 149 -12.82 -9.03 -12.68
C ASN A 149 -12.60 -7.80 -13.56
N GLY A 150 -13.62 -6.98 -13.77
CA GLY A 150 -13.52 -5.69 -14.43
C GLY A 150 -12.59 -4.73 -13.69
N TRP A 151 -12.78 -4.56 -12.37
CA TRP A 151 -11.97 -3.67 -11.53
C TRP A 151 -10.49 -4.13 -11.48
N ASN A 152 -10.24 -5.40 -11.17
CA ASN A 152 -8.89 -5.97 -11.13
C ASN A 152 -8.21 -5.91 -12.51
N LYS A 153 -8.96 -6.17 -13.60
CA LYS A 153 -8.42 -6.02 -14.96
C LYS A 153 -8.09 -4.57 -15.29
N MET A 154 -8.84 -3.59 -14.81
CA MET A 154 -8.53 -2.17 -15.02
C MET A 154 -7.25 -1.75 -14.29
N ILE A 155 -7.03 -2.27 -13.07
CA ILE A 155 -5.75 -2.16 -12.37
C ILE A 155 -4.61 -2.75 -13.23
N ASN A 156 -4.76 -4.00 -13.68
CA ASN A 156 -3.74 -4.72 -14.46
C ASN A 156 -3.42 -4.06 -15.82
N TYR A 157 -4.45 -3.65 -16.58
CA TYR A 157 -4.31 -3.33 -18.00
C TYR A 157 -4.06 -1.84 -18.29
N HIS A 158 -4.49 -0.94 -17.40
CA HIS A 158 -4.51 0.50 -17.70
C HIS A 158 -3.91 1.41 -16.64
N ALA A 159 -3.75 0.92 -15.41
CA ALA A 159 -3.37 1.81 -14.32
C ALA A 159 -1.86 1.86 -14.13
N ILE A 160 -1.16 0.73 -14.18
CA ILE A 160 0.30 0.66 -13.87
C ILE A 160 1.20 0.83 -15.11
N GLY A 161 0.69 0.60 -16.32
CA GLY A 161 1.41 0.86 -17.58
C GLY A 161 1.29 2.29 -18.12
N ALA A 162 0.46 3.13 -17.49
CA ALA A 162 0.40 4.55 -17.82
C ALA A 162 1.66 5.24 -17.26
N PRO A 163 2.28 6.20 -17.97
CA PRO A 163 3.35 6.99 -17.40
C PRO A 163 2.80 7.73 -16.18
N PHE A 164 3.05 7.19 -14.99
CA PHE A 164 2.85 7.89 -13.74
C PHE A 164 3.90 8.99 -13.66
N THR A 165 3.61 10.09 -14.34
CA THR A 165 4.37 11.34 -14.31
C THR A 165 4.49 11.94 -12.90
N ALA A 166 3.78 11.39 -11.91
CA ALA A 166 3.79 11.81 -10.51
C ALA A 166 4.96 11.24 -9.69
N ILE A 167 5.61 10.16 -10.14
CA ILE A 167 6.70 9.54 -9.38
C ILE A 167 8.03 9.92 -10.05
N PRO A 168 8.94 10.63 -9.35
CA PRO A 168 10.26 10.97 -9.87
C PRO A 168 11.01 9.73 -10.36
N VAL A 169 11.91 9.92 -11.33
CA VAL A 169 12.83 8.85 -11.75
C VAL A 169 13.71 8.47 -10.56
N VAL A 170 13.45 7.30 -9.98
CA VAL A 170 14.25 6.70 -8.91
C VAL A 170 15.46 5.97 -9.50
N GLY A 171 16.47 5.69 -8.66
CA GLY A 171 17.65 4.94 -9.08
C GLY A 171 17.31 3.52 -9.56
N ASP A 172 18.13 2.95 -10.44
CA ASP A 172 17.94 1.65 -11.09
C ASP A 172 17.67 0.49 -10.09
N ALA A 173 18.33 0.48 -8.92
CA ALA A 173 18.05 -0.50 -7.87
C ALA A 173 16.64 -0.37 -7.27
N ILE A 174 16.20 0.85 -7.00
CA ILE A 174 14.85 1.12 -6.48
C ILE A 174 13.81 0.72 -7.53
N GLN A 175 14.04 1.08 -8.80
CA GLN A 175 13.14 0.72 -9.88
C GLN A 175 12.97 -0.79 -10.02
N ARG A 176 14.04 -1.59 -9.91
CA ARG A 176 13.92 -3.06 -9.95
C ARG A 176 13.10 -3.62 -8.80
N SER A 177 13.27 -3.10 -7.59
CA SER A 177 12.46 -3.51 -6.44
C SER A 177 10.99 -3.17 -6.66
N VAL A 178 10.70 -1.96 -7.16
CA VAL A 178 9.34 -1.55 -7.54
C VAL A 178 8.76 -2.48 -8.60
N ASP A 179 9.50 -2.73 -9.69
CA ASP A 179 9.04 -3.57 -10.81
C ASP A 179 8.72 -5.00 -10.34
N VAL A 180 9.58 -5.59 -9.50
CA VAL A 180 9.37 -6.94 -8.95
C VAL A 180 8.20 -6.99 -7.98
N GLY A 181 8.07 -6.01 -7.08
CA GLY A 181 6.94 -5.92 -6.16
C GLY A 181 5.61 -5.76 -6.89
N THR A 182 5.56 -4.84 -7.86
CA THR A 182 4.38 -4.64 -8.71
C THR A 182 4.05 -5.90 -9.51
N ALA A 183 5.05 -6.58 -10.08
CA ALA A 183 4.83 -7.84 -10.79
C ALA A 183 4.29 -8.94 -9.87
N ALA A 184 4.80 -9.07 -8.65
CA ALA A 184 4.30 -10.04 -7.66
C ALA A 184 2.82 -9.78 -7.32
N TYR A 185 2.47 -8.53 -7.02
CA TYR A 185 1.09 -8.12 -6.73
C TYR A 185 0.15 -8.43 -7.92
N MET A 186 0.57 -8.12 -9.16
CA MET A 186 -0.23 -8.38 -10.37
C MET A 186 -0.40 -9.88 -10.68
N ASN A 187 0.65 -10.68 -10.43
CA ASN A 187 0.59 -12.12 -10.65
C ASN A 187 -0.41 -12.78 -9.70
N ASP A 188 -0.42 -12.37 -8.43
CA ASP A 188 -1.38 -12.88 -7.45
C ASP A 188 -2.82 -12.47 -7.78
N LEU A 189 -3.03 -11.24 -8.26
CA LEU A 189 -4.33 -10.80 -8.79
C LEU A 189 -4.83 -11.72 -9.91
N ASN A 190 -3.96 -12.12 -10.85
CA ASN A 190 -4.34 -13.00 -11.96
C ASN A 190 -4.59 -14.43 -11.52
N ALA A 191 -3.73 -14.99 -10.66
CA ALA A 191 -3.85 -16.36 -10.17
C ALA A 191 -5.19 -16.58 -9.44
N LYS A 192 -5.66 -15.58 -8.69
CA LYS A 192 -6.96 -15.63 -8.00
C LYS A 192 -8.15 -15.52 -8.95
N VAL A 193 -8.05 -14.73 -10.04
CA VAL A 193 -9.10 -14.68 -11.07
C VAL A 193 -9.30 -16.03 -11.75
N ASP A 194 -8.22 -16.79 -11.97
CA ASP A 194 -8.28 -18.12 -12.59
C ASP A 194 -8.72 -19.22 -11.61
N ALA A 195 -8.47 -19.06 -10.31
CA ALA A 195 -8.71 -20.07 -9.29
C ALA A 195 -10.10 -19.99 -8.61
N ASP A 196 -10.81 -18.85 -8.66
CA ASP A 196 -11.96 -18.65 -7.77
C ASP A 196 -13.33 -18.89 -8.42
N THR A 197 -13.93 -20.02 -8.04
CA THR A 197 -15.38 -20.25 -8.13
C THR A 197 -16.03 -19.84 -6.79
N ARG A 198 -16.52 -18.60 -6.74
CA ARG A 198 -17.76 -18.17 -6.06
C ARG A 198 -17.84 -18.10 -4.51
N ARG A 199 -16.81 -18.40 -3.70
CA ARG A 199 -16.94 -18.24 -2.23
C ARG A 199 -15.72 -17.72 -1.45
N ASN A 200 -14.51 -17.74 -2.00
CA ASN A 200 -13.30 -17.49 -1.20
C ASN A 200 -12.60 -16.15 -1.50
N MET A 201 -13.10 -15.38 -2.46
CA MET A 201 -12.50 -14.11 -2.90
C MET A 201 -12.36 -13.05 -1.79
N VAL A 202 -13.14 -13.16 -0.72
CA VAL A 202 -13.13 -12.24 0.44
C VAL A 202 -12.06 -12.64 1.47
N ASP A 203 -11.56 -13.88 1.42
CA ASP A 203 -10.71 -14.47 2.47
C ASP A 203 -9.21 -14.49 2.13
N HIS A 204 -8.80 -14.07 0.93
CA HIS A 204 -7.40 -14.13 0.49
C HIS A 204 -6.80 -12.76 0.21
N PHE A 205 -6.55 -12.00 1.26
CA PHE A 205 -5.67 -10.83 1.23
C PHE A 205 -4.22 -11.29 1.40
N GLU A 206 -3.54 -11.70 0.33
CA GLU A 206 -2.09 -12.07 0.38
C GLU A 206 -1.27 -11.31 -0.67
N ASN A 207 -1.91 -10.43 -1.45
CA ASN A 207 -1.29 -9.78 -2.60
C ASN A 207 -0.16 -8.83 -2.15
N GLY A 208 -0.45 -7.97 -1.18
CA GLY A 208 0.53 -7.05 -0.61
C GLY A 208 1.66 -7.74 0.15
N GLU A 209 1.40 -8.91 0.75
CA GLU A 209 2.42 -9.71 1.43
C GLU A 209 3.47 -10.24 0.44
N GLN A 210 3.02 -10.91 -0.63
CA GLN A 210 3.91 -11.41 -1.68
C GLN A 210 4.68 -10.27 -2.36
N GLN A 211 4.05 -9.10 -2.51
CA GLN A 211 4.72 -7.89 -2.97
C GLN A 211 5.85 -7.46 -2.03
N MET A 212 5.57 -7.37 -0.72
CA MET A 212 6.58 -6.96 0.27
C MET A 212 7.78 -7.91 0.25
N ASP A 213 7.52 -9.21 0.25
CA ASP A 213 8.56 -10.25 0.20
C ASP A 213 9.39 -10.17 -1.07
N ALA A 214 8.75 -9.99 -2.23
CA ALA A 214 9.45 -9.86 -3.51
C ALA A 214 10.34 -8.61 -3.54
N MET A 215 9.87 -7.49 -2.97
CA MET A 215 10.66 -6.26 -2.85
C MET A 215 11.83 -6.40 -1.87
N MET A 216 11.61 -7.02 -0.71
CA MET A 216 12.66 -7.28 0.28
C MET A 216 13.74 -8.18 -0.31
N ARG A 217 13.36 -9.33 -0.90
CA ARG A 217 14.28 -10.27 -1.54
C ARG A 217 15.08 -9.58 -2.63
N ARG A 218 14.40 -8.85 -3.53
CA ARG A 218 15.07 -8.14 -4.63
C ARG A 218 16.09 -7.12 -4.13
N THR A 219 15.71 -6.34 -3.11
CA THR A 219 16.59 -5.31 -2.53
C THR A 219 17.81 -5.93 -1.85
N ALA A 220 17.63 -7.03 -1.12
CA ALA A 220 18.73 -7.76 -0.49
C ALA A 220 19.69 -8.36 -1.54
N MET A 221 19.17 -8.95 -2.60
CA MET A 221 19.98 -9.48 -3.70
C MET A 221 20.76 -8.39 -4.44
N ASP A 222 20.16 -7.21 -4.66
CA ASP A 222 20.85 -6.06 -5.25
C ASP A 222 21.99 -5.53 -4.36
N LYS A 223 21.96 -5.86 -3.07
CA LYS A 223 23.01 -5.57 -2.08
C LYS A 223 24.01 -6.72 -1.92
N GLY A 224 23.91 -7.77 -2.73
CA GLY A 224 24.86 -8.87 -2.80
C GLY A 224 24.59 -10.01 -1.81
N LEU A 225 23.34 -10.23 -1.42
CA LEU A 225 22.92 -11.49 -0.80
C LEU A 225 22.53 -12.49 -1.89
N ASP A 226 22.80 -13.77 -1.68
CA ASP A 226 22.31 -14.85 -2.55
C ASP A 226 21.08 -15.56 -1.96
N GLU A 227 20.45 -16.44 -2.75
CA GLU A 227 19.26 -17.18 -2.32
C GLU A 227 19.55 -18.09 -1.13
N GLU A 228 20.75 -18.69 -1.04
CA GLU A 228 21.12 -19.57 0.08
C GLU A 228 21.22 -18.77 1.39
N GLU A 229 21.75 -17.54 1.35
CA GLU A 229 21.79 -16.64 2.51
C GLU A 229 20.39 -16.19 2.96
N LEU A 230 19.48 -15.95 2.01
CA LEU A 230 18.12 -15.48 2.31
C LEU A 230 17.24 -16.59 2.84
N ASP A 231 17.39 -17.82 2.32
CA ASP A 231 16.59 -18.99 2.68
C ASP A 231 17.15 -19.75 3.90
N ALA A 232 18.26 -19.25 4.47
CA ALA A 232 18.89 -19.86 5.63
C ALA A 232 17.98 -19.74 6.87
N SER A 233 17.63 -20.89 7.47
CA SER A 233 16.95 -20.95 8.76
C SER A 233 17.81 -21.69 9.81
N PRO A 234 18.06 -21.08 10.99
CA PRO A 234 17.58 -19.76 11.39
C PRO A 234 18.35 -18.62 10.70
N GLY A 235 17.63 -17.57 10.27
CA GLY A 235 18.18 -16.38 9.61
C GLY A 235 17.38 -15.11 9.89
N GLU A 236 18.03 -13.94 9.77
CA GLU A 236 17.35 -12.65 9.94
C GLU A 236 16.26 -12.44 8.89
N TYR A 237 16.57 -12.75 7.63
CA TYR A 237 15.63 -12.57 6.53
C TYR A 237 14.41 -13.51 6.67
N GLU A 238 14.65 -14.83 6.64
CA GLU A 238 13.62 -15.88 6.62
C GLU A 238 12.75 -15.86 7.89
N ASP A 239 13.35 -15.93 9.08
CA ASP A 239 12.60 -16.17 10.32
C ASP A 239 12.15 -14.90 11.04
N HIS A 240 12.71 -13.72 10.70
CA HIS A 240 12.41 -12.47 11.40
C HIS A 240 11.79 -11.41 10.51
N LEU A 241 12.39 -11.08 9.36
CA LEU A 241 11.90 -10.02 8.50
C LEU A 241 10.58 -10.41 7.82
N GLN A 242 10.50 -11.61 7.23
CA GLN A 242 9.26 -12.09 6.59
C GLN A 242 8.14 -12.30 7.61
N ALA A 243 8.42 -12.95 8.74
CA ALA A 243 7.44 -13.13 9.81
C ALA A 243 6.89 -11.80 10.36
N ALA A 244 7.75 -10.78 10.45
CA ALA A 244 7.34 -9.43 10.84
C ALA A 244 6.47 -8.76 9.76
N ALA A 245 6.82 -8.95 8.48
CA ALA A 245 6.03 -8.45 7.36
C ALA A 245 4.62 -9.06 7.36
N GLU A 246 4.51 -10.39 7.38
CA GLU A 246 3.23 -11.13 7.43
C GLU A 246 2.34 -10.60 8.56
N SER A 247 2.86 -10.59 9.81
CA SER A 247 2.09 -10.18 10.97
C SER A 247 1.55 -8.74 10.87
N TRP A 248 2.36 -7.81 10.37
CA TRP A 248 1.98 -6.40 10.30
C TRP A 248 1.12 -6.07 9.08
N TYR A 249 1.27 -6.82 8.01
CA TYR A 249 0.37 -6.78 6.86
C TYR A 249 -1.05 -7.20 7.27
N GLN A 250 -1.19 -8.31 7.99
CA GLN A 250 -2.49 -8.73 8.54
C GLN A 250 -3.08 -7.69 9.52
N TYR A 251 -2.25 -7.09 10.37
CA TYR A 251 -2.67 -5.97 11.22
C TYR A 251 -3.20 -4.79 10.39
N GLY A 252 -2.56 -4.44 9.27
CA GLY A 252 -3.00 -3.35 8.39
C GLY A 252 -4.37 -3.59 7.78
N ILE A 253 -4.64 -4.83 7.34
CA ILE A 253 -5.97 -5.23 6.82
C ILE A 253 -7.03 -5.07 7.90
N GLU A 254 -6.80 -5.66 9.07
CA GLU A 254 -7.75 -5.61 10.18
C GLU A 254 -8.01 -4.18 10.65
N ASP A 255 -6.97 -3.35 10.77
CA ASP A 255 -7.14 -1.94 11.18
C ASP A 255 -7.94 -1.19 10.13
N ALA A 256 -7.65 -1.36 8.84
CA ALA A 256 -8.42 -0.72 7.77
C ALA A 256 -9.91 -1.09 7.82
N GLN A 257 -10.23 -2.38 7.94
CA GLN A 257 -11.61 -2.87 8.07
C GLN A 257 -12.33 -2.22 9.27
N LYS A 258 -11.68 -2.22 10.45
CA LYS A 258 -12.21 -1.57 11.66
C LYS A 258 -12.44 -0.07 11.47
N LYS A 259 -11.53 0.63 10.77
CA LYS A 259 -11.65 2.09 10.53
C LYS A 259 -12.70 2.45 9.48
N MET A 260 -13.00 1.54 8.56
CA MET A 260 -14.07 1.69 7.57
C MET A 260 -15.46 1.28 8.10
N GLY A 261 -15.53 0.74 9.33
CA GLY A 261 -16.80 0.38 9.97
C GLY A 261 -17.29 -1.03 9.64
N GLN A 262 -16.43 -1.89 9.10
CA GLN A 262 -16.72 -3.32 9.00
C GLN A 262 -16.62 -3.99 10.39
N PRO A 263 -17.52 -4.94 10.73
CA PRO A 263 -17.57 -5.60 12.03
C PRO A 263 -16.36 -6.47 12.36
#